data_AF-A0A9D4I884-F1
#
_entry.id   AF-A0A9D4I884-F1
#
_cell.length_a   1.000
_cell.length_b   1.000
_cell.length_c   1.000
_cell.angle_alpha   90.00
_cell.angle_beta   90.00
_cell.angle_gamma   90.00
#
_symmetry.space_group_name_H-M   'P 1'
#
loop_
_entity.id
_entity.type
_entity.pdbx_description
1 polymer ?
#
loop_
_entity_poly.entity_id
_entity_poly.type
_entity_poly.pdbx_seq_one_letter_code
_entity_poly.pdbx_strand_id
1 'polypeptide(L)'
;MCDGARSVCNAHFEWLYDSALKHSKYKIWLWRMITYTLSILGFRESFEYKWNISVNLNGGIRNNIPNDNAVEIQVNNIKRELNTQGANKSYESAKQICMTTQVIHAIKQNLMRTSRTAKSKSTRPEADKSGDIMKMVEFLRQNGAIKMCAGIVFKILENL
;
A
#
# COMPACT_ATOMS: atom_id res chain seq x y z
N MET A 1 0.46 -5.06 17.93
CA MET A 1 1.50 -4.01 17.79
C MET A 1 1.28 -3.28 16.49
N CYS A 2 1.20 -1.95 16.55
CA CYS A 2 0.83 -1.10 15.40
C CYS A 2 1.86 -1.19 14.28
N ASP A 3 1.36 -1.27 13.06
CA ASP A 3 2.14 -1.33 11.82
C ASP A 3 2.94 -0.05 11.51
N GLY A 4 2.73 1.03 12.28
CA GLY A 4 3.41 2.31 12.06
C GLY A 4 4.93 2.21 12.12
N ALA A 5 5.49 1.25 12.86
CA ALA A 5 6.94 0.99 12.82
C ALA A 5 7.39 0.49 11.43
N ARG A 6 6.61 -0.40 10.79
CA ARG A 6 6.86 -0.88 9.43
C ARG A 6 6.73 0.26 8.42
N SER A 7 5.72 1.11 8.56
CA SER A 7 5.53 2.28 7.70
C SER A 7 6.74 3.23 7.72
N VAL A 8 7.34 3.43 8.90
CA VAL A 8 8.54 4.28 9.05
C VAL A 8 9.77 3.63 8.43
N CYS A 9 9.94 2.31 8.57
CA CYS A 9 11.00 1.57 7.89
C CYS A 9 10.85 1.65 6.35
N ASN A 10 9.63 1.49 5.84
CA ASN A 10 9.36 1.61 4.41
C ASN A 10 9.65 3.03 3.91
N ALA A 11 9.22 4.06 4.65
CA ALA A 11 9.52 5.45 4.30
C ALA A 11 11.03 5.74 4.27
N HIS A 12 11.80 5.14 5.19
CA HIS A 12 13.26 5.25 5.19
C HIS A 12 13.88 4.58 3.95
N PHE A 13 13.37 3.40 3.56
CA PHE A 13 13.82 2.71 2.36
C PHE A 13 13.47 3.49 1.08
N GLU A 14 12.25 4.00 0.96
CA GLU A 14 11.81 4.83 -0.16
C GLU A 14 12.63 6.12 -0.26
N TRP A 15 12.98 6.74 0.88
CA TRP A 15 13.82 7.93 0.89
C TRP A 15 15.24 7.67 0.36
N LEU A 16 15.82 6.51 0.71
CA LEU A 16 17.11 6.07 0.17
C LEU A 16 17.01 5.76 -1.33
N TYR A 17 15.93 5.12 -1.76
CA TYR A 17 15.67 4.80 -3.17
C TYR A 17 15.48 6.06 -4.02
N ASP A 18 14.67 7.02 -3.55
CA ASP A 18 14.48 8.33 -4.18
C ASP A 18 15.81 9.10 -4.26
N SER A 19 16.66 8.97 -3.24
CA SER A 19 18.00 9.56 -3.23
C SER A 19 18.92 8.95 -4.28
N ALA A 20 18.86 7.63 -4.48
CA ALA A 20 19.64 6.93 -5.50
C ALA A 20 19.19 7.28 -6.92
N LEU A 21 17.87 7.36 -7.16
CA LEU A 21 17.29 7.67 -8.47
C LEU A 21 17.15 9.17 -8.77
N LYS A 22 17.56 10.04 -7.85
CA LYS A 22 17.43 11.51 -7.95
C LYS A 22 15.98 11.99 -8.12
N HIS A 23 15.01 11.24 -7.60
CA HIS A 23 13.63 11.69 -7.52
C HIS A 23 13.47 12.66 -6.34
N SER A 24 12.85 13.81 -6.59
CA SER A 24 12.67 14.87 -5.57
C SER A 24 11.23 14.98 -5.05
N LYS A 25 10.26 14.39 -5.77
CA LYS A 25 8.83 14.66 -5.59
C LYS A 25 8.33 14.37 -4.17
N TYR A 26 8.79 13.28 -3.55
CA TYR A 26 8.32 12.86 -2.21
C TYR A 26 9.41 12.93 -1.13
N LYS A 27 10.62 13.35 -1.49
CA LYS A 27 11.81 13.28 -0.63
C LYS A 27 11.69 14.13 0.65
N ILE A 28 11.11 15.33 0.54
CA ILE A 28 10.88 16.23 1.69
C ILE A 28 9.83 15.64 2.63
N TRP A 29 8.77 15.05 2.08
CA TRP A 29 7.71 14.45 2.87
C TRP A 29 8.21 13.22 3.64
N LEU A 30 8.95 12.33 2.95
CA LEU A 30 9.57 11.16 3.56
C LEU A 30 10.54 11.55 4.67
N TRP A 31 11.42 12.53 4.42
CA TRP A 31 12.34 13.05 5.42
C TRP A 31 11.59 13.60 6.64
N ARG A 32 10.57 14.42 6.43
CA ARG A 32 9.76 15.00 7.51
C ARG A 32 9.10 13.91 8.37
N MET A 33 8.53 12.88 7.75
CA MET A 33 7.91 11.76 8.45
C MET A 33 8.93 11.01 9.34
N ILE A 34 10.12 10.72 8.80
CA ILE A 34 11.20 10.06 9.53
C ILE A 34 11.67 10.92 10.71
N THR A 35 11.93 12.21 10.46
CA THR A 35 12.44 13.14 11.47
C THR A 35 11.44 13.38 12.60
N TYR A 36 10.13 13.52 12.29
CA TYR A 36 9.09 13.60 13.31
C TYR A 36 9.08 12.36 14.20
N THR A 37 9.21 11.19 13.58
CA THR A 37 9.07 9.92 14.28
C THR A 37 10.27 9.58 15.15
N LEU A 38 11.49 9.91 14.69
CA LEU A 38 12.73 9.48 15.32
C LEU A 38 13.43 10.55 16.16
N SER A 39 13.18 11.84 15.89
CA SER A 39 14.04 12.91 16.42
C SER A 39 13.29 14.10 17.04
N ILE A 40 12.10 14.46 16.54
CA ILE A 40 11.38 15.66 17.00
C ILE A 40 10.31 15.32 18.05
N LEU A 41 9.50 14.29 17.81
CA LEU A 41 8.40 13.96 18.72
C LEU A 41 8.89 13.14 19.91
N GLY A 42 8.34 13.41 21.09
CA GLY A 42 8.56 12.57 22.27
C GLY A 42 8.00 11.16 22.09
N PHE A 43 8.33 10.23 22.99
CA PHE A 43 7.93 8.81 22.85
C PHE A 43 6.42 8.62 22.63
N ARG A 44 5.60 9.33 23.42
CA ARG A 44 4.13 9.27 23.34
C ARG A 44 3.61 9.86 22.03
N GLU A 45 4.09 11.03 21.66
CA GLU A 45 3.67 11.74 20.45
C GLU A 45 4.09 10.99 19.17
N SER A 46 5.29 10.40 19.17
CA SER A 46 5.77 9.52 18.09
C SER A 46 4.90 8.26 17.98
N PHE A 47 4.46 7.68 19.10
CA PHE A 47 3.53 6.55 19.08
C PHE A 47 2.16 6.93 18.51
N GLU A 48 1.59 8.06 18.94
CA GLU A 48 0.32 8.57 18.43
C GLU A 48 0.42 8.95 16.95
N TYR A 49 1.54 9.55 16.53
CA TYR A 49 1.82 9.87 15.12
C TYR A 49 1.89 8.61 14.26
N LYS A 50 2.64 7.57 14.69
CA LYS A 50 2.71 6.26 14.03
C LYS A 50 1.34 5.59 13.92
N TRP A 51 0.48 5.79 14.92
CA TRP A 51 -0.89 5.29 14.88
C TRP A 51 -1.73 6.05 13.86
N ASN A 52 -1.60 7.37 13.80
CA ASN A 52 -2.39 8.23 12.94
C ASN A 52 -2.03 8.19 11.44
N ILE A 53 -0.84 7.69 11.07
CA ILE A 53 -0.42 7.57 9.66
C ILE A 53 -0.94 6.30 8.97
N SER A 54 -1.54 5.37 9.72
CA SER A 54 -2.00 4.08 9.18
C SER A 54 -3.38 3.69 9.69
N VAL A 55 -4.20 3.11 8.82
CA VAL A 55 -5.56 2.66 9.15
C VAL A 55 -5.74 1.20 8.76
N ASN A 56 -6.55 0.48 9.53
CA ASN A 56 -6.89 -0.91 9.24
C ASN A 56 -8.31 -0.98 8.68
N LEU A 57 -8.44 -1.16 7.36
CA LEU A 57 -9.75 -1.23 6.71
C LEU A 57 -10.43 -2.60 6.81
N ASN A 58 -9.66 -3.69 6.90
CA ASN A 58 -10.18 -5.06 6.75
C ASN A 58 -10.18 -5.87 8.06
N GLY A 59 -9.74 -5.27 9.16
CA GLY A 59 -9.49 -5.98 10.42
C GLY A 59 -8.28 -6.91 10.35
N GLY A 60 -7.82 -7.34 11.52
CA GLY A 60 -6.70 -8.28 11.65
C GLY A 60 -5.35 -7.63 11.93
N ILE A 61 -4.48 -8.39 12.60
CA ILE A 61 -3.15 -7.95 13.04
C ILE A 61 -2.23 -7.83 11.81
N ARG A 62 -1.49 -6.70 11.66
CA ARG A 62 -0.55 -6.40 10.55
C ARG A 62 -1.17 -6.11 9.17
N ASN A 63 -2.46 -5.78 9.13
CA ASN A 63 -3.16 -5.38 7.91
C ASN A 63 -3.37 -3.85 7.82
N ASN A 64 -2.59 -3.05 8.56
CA ASN A 64 -2.75 -1.60 8.46
C ASN A 64 -2.10 -1.14 7.16
N ILE A 65 -2.79 -0.23 6.48
CA ILE A 65 -2.30 0.43 5.27
C ILE A 65 -2.06 1.91 5.59
N PRO A 66 -1.14 2.59 4.87
CA PRO A 66 -1.02 4.04 4.96
C PRO A 66 -2.35 4.73 4.65
N ASN A 67 -2.62 5.86 5.33
CA ASN A 67 -3.88 6.59 5.15
C ASN A 67 -4.11 7.05 3.71
N ASP A 68 -3.07 7.48 2.99
CA ASP A 68 -3.20 7.91 1.59
C ASP A 68 -3.74 6.78 0.72
N ASN A 69 -3.20 5.57 0.89
CA ASN A 69 -3.70 4.37 0.21
C ASN A 69 -5.14 4.06 0.62
N ALA A 70 -5.49 4.26 1.89
CA ALA A 70 -6.84 4.04 2.37
C ALA A 70 -7.85 5.02 1.75
N VAL A 71 -7.48 6.30 1.64
CA VAL A 71 -8.28 7.33 0.98
C VAL A 71 -8.44 6.98 -0.50
N GLU A 72 -7.38 6.59 -1.19
CA GLU A 72 -7.45 6.20 -2.60
C GLU A 72 -8.38 4.99 -2.82
N ILE A 73 -8.27 3.96 -1.96
CA ILE A 73 -9.17 2.80 -2.00
C ILE A 73 -10.63 3.23 -1.80
N GLN A 74 -10.90 4.11 -0.83
CA GLN A 74 -12.26 4.61 -0.58
C GLN A 74 -12.80 5.43 -1.76
N VAL A 75 -12.00 6.33 -2.32
CA VAL A 75 -12.36 7.11 -3.51
C VAL A 75 -12.67 6.20 -4.69
N ASN A 76 -11.85 5.16 -4.91
CA ASN A 76 -12.09 4.19 -5.99
C ASN A 76 -13.36 3.38 -5.77
N ASN A 77 -13.68 3.02 -4.52
CA ASN A 77 -14.94 2.35 -4.19
C ASN A 77 -16.15 3.26 -4.43
N ILE A 78 -16.08 4.52 -4.00
CA ILE A 78 -17.13 5.54 -4.25
C ILE A 78 -17.35 5.71 -5.75
N LYS A 79 -16.28 5.87 -6.53
CA LYS A 79 -16.36 5.97 -8.00
C LYS A 79 -17.04 4.75 -8.62
N ARG A 80 -16.73 3.55 -8.13
CA ARG A 80 -17.34 2.30 -8.62
C ARG A 80 -18.84 2.27 -8.34
N GLU A 81 -19.26 2.60 -7.13
CA GLU A 81 -20.69 2.64 -6.75
C GLU A 81 -21.43 3.78 -7.48
N LEU A 82 -20.81 4.94 -7.67
CA LEU A 82 -21.38 6.00 -8.52
C LEU A 82 -21.60 5.52 -9.96
N ASN A 83 -20.67 4.74 -10.50
CA ASN A 83 -20.78 4.23 -11.86
C ASN A 83 -21.88 3.18 -12.03
N THR A 84 -22.32 2.49 -10.97
CA THR A 84 -23.45 1.53 -11.08
C THR A 84 -24.78 2.24 -11.31
N GLN A 85 -24.89 3.53 -10.96
CA GLN A 85 -26.12 4.33 -11.18
C GLN A 85 -26.28 4.83 -12.63
N GLY A 86 -25.27 4.68 -13.50
CA GLY A 86 -25.37 5.03 -14.91
C GLY A 86 -25.69 6.52 -15.14
N ALA A 87 -26.76 6.80 -15.89
CA ALA A 87 -27.23 8.15 -16.21
C ALA A 87 -28.01 8.84 -15.07
N ASN A 88 -28.40 8.09 -14.02
CA ASN A 88 -29.20 8.61 -12.91
C ASN A 88 -28.34 9.28 -11.80
N LYS A 89 -27.10 9.64 -12.13
CA LYS A 89 -26.18 10.29 -11.20
C LYS A 89 -26.69 11.70 -10.87
N SER A 90 -27.10 11.91 -9.63
CA SER A 90 -27.43 13.22 -9.07
C SER A 90 -26.49 13.59 -7.92
N TYR A 91 -26.40 14.87 -7.58
CA TYR A 91 -25.63 15.33 -6.42
C TYR A 91 -26.07 14.61 -5.13
N GLU A 92 -27.38 14.44 -4.93
CA GLU A 92 -27.91 13.79 -3.73
C GLU A 92 -27.54 12.30 -3.67
N SER A 93 -27.57 11.60 -4.81
CA SER A 93 -27.14 10.21 -4.90
C SER A 93 -25.63 10.04 -4.64
N ALA A 94 -24.80 10.98 -5.11
CA ALA A 94 -23.37 10.98 -4.86
C ALA A 94 -23.06 11.22 -3.37
N LYS A 95 -23.76 12.18 -2.75
CA LYS A 95 -23.66 12.48 -1.31
C LYS A 95 -24.04 11.27 -0.47
N GLN A 96 -25.17 10.62 -0.77
CA GLN A 96 -25.58 9.39 -0.09
C GLN A 96 -24.54 8.28 -0.24
N ILE A 97 -24.02 8.04 -1.45
CA ILE A 97 -22.97 7.04 -1.68
C ILE A 97 -21.73 7.36 -0.84
N CYS A 98 -21.23 8.59 -0.85
CA CYS A 98 -20.04 8.98 -0.07
C CYS A 98 -20.22 8.69 1.43
N MET A 99 -21.40 8.96 2.00
CA MET A 99 -21.68 8.70 3.42
C MET A 99 -21.88 7.21 3.76
N THR A 100 -22.39 6.42 2.82
CA THR A 100 -22.83 5.04 3.08
C THR A 100 -21.88 3.98 2.55
N THR A 101 -20.92 4.33 1.68
CA THR A 101 -20.05 3.37 0.97
C THR A 101 -19.35 2.39 1.92
N GLN A 102 -18.81 2.87 3.04
CA GLN A 102 -18.13 2.01 4.00
C GLN A 102 -19.08 0.98 4.63
N VAL A 103 -20.28 1.40 5.02
CA VAL A 103 -21.31 0.54 5.62
C VAL A 103 -21.86 -0.45 4.60
N ILE A 104 -22.17 0.01 3.38
CA ILE A 104 -22.63 -0.84 2.27
C ILE A 104 -21.58 -1.91 1.95
N HIS A 105 -20.30 -1.55 1.92
CA HIS A 105 -19.22 -2.50 1.65
C HIS A 105 -19.10 -3.55 2.76
N ALA A 106 -19.20 -3.15 4.02
CA ALA A 106 -19.18 -4.07 5.16
C ALA A 106 -20.37 -5.04 5.13
N ILE A 107 -21.59 -4.54 4.88
CA ILE A 107 -22.79 -5.37 4.74
C ILE A 107 -22.64 -6.36 3.57
N LYS A 108 -22.19 -5.87 2.40
CA LYS A 108 -21.97 -6.71 1.21
C LYS A 108 -20.95 -7.81 1.47
N GLN A 109 -19.84 -7.49 2.13
CA GLN A 109 -18.83 -8.49 2.52
C GLN A 109 -19.38 -9.53 3.49
N ASN A 110 -20.11 -9.09 4.52
CA ASN A 110 -20.73 -10.00 5.48
C ASN A 110 -21.78 -10.90 4.81
N LEU A 111 -22.63 -10.35 3.95
CA LEU A 111 -23.63 -11.11 3.21
C LEU A 111 -22.98 -12.16 2.30
N MET A 112 -21.94 -11.80 1.54
CA MET A 112 -21.17 -12.75 0.72
C MET A 112 -20.53 -13.85 1.57
N ARG A 113 -19.99 -13.51 2.75
CA ARG A 113 -19.40 -14.47 3.68
C ARG A 113 -20.45 -15.47 4.19
N THR A 114 -21.61 -14.97 4.60
CA THR A 114 -22.72 -15.80 5.12
C THR A 114 -23.36 -16.65 4.02
N SER A 115 -23.53 -16.08 2.83
CA SER A 115 -24.15 -16.76 1.68
C SER A 115 -23.20 -17.72 0.94
N ARG A 116 -21.93 -17.85 1.35
CA ARG A 116 -20.87 -18.63 0.66
C ARG A 116 -20.72 -18.29 -0.83
N THR A 117 -21.22 -17.14 -1.27
CA THR A 117 -21.07 -16.66 -2.64
C THR A 117 -19.71 -15.99 -2.73
N ALA A 118 -18.71 -16.73 -3.20
CA ALA A 118 -17.44 -16.13 -3.55
C ALA A 118 -17.66 -15.08 -4.65
N LYS A 119 -17.05 -13.89 -4.52
CA LYS A 119 -16.88 -13.02 -5.69
C LYS A 119 -16.17 -13.85 -6.75
N SER A 120 -16.81 -14.03 -7.91
CA SER A 120 -16.14 -14.51 -9.11
C SER A 120 -14.88 -13.66 -9.30
N LYS A 121 -13.72 -14.24 -8.98
CA LYS A 121 -12.44 -13.65 -9.31
C LYS A 121 -12.30 -13.86 -10.82
N SER A 122 -12.48 -12.81 -11.61
CA SER A 122 -11.76 -12.74 -12.88
C SER A 122 -10.29 -12.76 -12.49
N THR A 123 -9.68 -13.93 -12.65
CA THR A 123 -8.29 -14.14 -12.29
C THR A 123 -7.52 -13.59 -13.47
N ARG A 124 -6.96 -12.39 -13.32
CA ARG A 124 -5.95 -11.91 -14.28
C ARG A 124 -4.84 -12.97 -14.25
N PRO A 125 -4.35 -13.47 -15.41
CA PRO A 125 -3.30 -14.47 -15.41
C PRO A 125 -2.15 -13.99 -14.52
N GLU A 126 -1.64 -14.88 -13.66
CA GLU A 126 -0.49 -14.56 -12.83
C GLU A 126 0.64 -14.10 -13.75
N ALA A 127 1.06 -12.84 -13.57
CA ALA A 127 2.25 -12.37 -14.25
C ALA A 127 3.42 -13.20 -13.72
N ASP A 128 4.10 -13.92 -14.61
CA ASP A 128 5.32 -14.64 -14.28
C ASP A 128 6.44 -13.62 -14.00
N LYS A 129 6.52 -13.21 -12.73
CA LYS A 129 7.52 -12.25 -12.24
C LYS A 129 8.93 -12.83 -12.30
N SER A 130 9.08 -14.15 -12.44
CA SER A 130 10.38 -14.83 -12.48
C SER A 130 11.16 -14.40 -13.73
N GLY A 131 10.48 -14.31 -14.87
CA GLY A 131 11.07 -13.82 -16.11
C GLY A 131 11.53 -12.37 -16.04
N ASP A 132 10.74 -11.51 -15.38
CA ASP A 132 11.08 -10.09 -15.18
C ASP A 132 12.25 -9.91 -14.21
N ILE A 133 12.28 -10.67 -13.10
CA ILE A 133 13.38 -10.69 -12.14
C ILE A 133 14.68 -11.15 -12.82
N MET A 134 14.62 -12.22 -13.61
CA MET A 134 15.78 -12.72 -14.36
C MET A 134 16.31 -11.66 -15.33
N LYS A 135 15.43 -10.97 -16.07
CA LYS A 135 15.85 -9.86 -16.94
C LYS A 135 16.44 -8.67 -16.18
N MET A 136 15.91 -8.34 -15.00
CA MET A 136 16.50 -7.30 -14.14
C MET A 136 17.88 -7.71 -13.63
N VAL A 137 18.08 -8.96 -13.22
CA VAL A 137 19.38 -9.50 -12.80
C VAL A 137 20.37 -9.52 -13.97
N GLU A 138 19.92 -9.92 -15.16
CA GLU A 138 20.71 -9.89 -16.41
C GLU A 138 21.17 -8.46 -16.74
N PHE A 139 20.26 -7.49 -16.67
CA PHE A 139 20.55 -6.08 -16.90
C PHE A 139 21.53 -5.51 -15.87
N LEU A 140 21.39 -5.90 -14.59
CA LEU A 140 22.30 -5.50 -13.52
C LEU A 140 23.68 -6.18 -13.63
N ARG A 141 23.76 -7.41 -14.18
CA ARG A 141 25.02 -8.10 -14.52
C ARG A 141 25.76 -7.38 -15.65
N GLN A 142 25.04 -7.03 -16.72
CA GLN A 142 25.61 -6.35 -17.89
C GLN A 142 26.12 -4.94 -17.58
N ASN A 143 25.45 -4.22 -16.68
CA ASN A 143 25.86 -2.87 -16.25
C ASN A 143 26.88 -2.85 -15.09
N GLY A 144 27.43 -4.00 -14.68
CA GLY A 144 28.53 -4.08 -13.71
C GLY A 144 28.19 -3.75 -12.24
N ALA A 145 26.92 -3.52 -11.91
CA ALA A 145 26.47 -3.10 -10.58
C ALA A 145 26.51 -4.22 -9.50
N ILE A 146 26.66 -5.49 -9.91
CA ILE A 146 26.55 -6.66 -9.01
C ILE A 146 27.84 -7.00 -8.26
N LYS A 147 28.99 -6.37 -8.56
CA LYS A 147 30.23 -6.64 -7.80
C LYS A 147 30.16 -6.26 -6.32
N MET A 148 29.20 -5.42 -5.91
CA MET A 148 29.11 -4.93 -4.52
C MET A 148 28.10 -5.68 -3.63
N CYS A 149 27.16 -6.44 -4.21
CA CYS A 149 26.06 -7.12 -3.48
C CYS A 149 26.22 -8.65 -3.37
N ALA A 150 27.43 -9.18 -3.56
CA ALA A 150 27.69 -10.62 -3.67
C ALA A 150 27.49 -11.45 -2.39
N GLY A 151 27.25 -10.83 -1.22
CA GLY A 151 27.22 -11.57 0.06
C GLY A 151 25.86 -12.15 0.47
N ILE A 152 24.75 -11.47 0.17
CA ILE A 152 23.46 -11.77 0.84
C ILE A 152 22.42 -12.38 -0.11
N VAL A 153 22.44 -12.03 -1.39
CA VAL A 153 21.40 -12.47 -2.35
C VAL A 153 21.70 -13.85 -2.94
N PHE A 154 22.98 -14.22 -3.11
CA PHE A 154 23.35 -15.50 -3.76
C PHE A 154 22.95 -16.74 -2.95
N LYS A 155 22.99 -16.68 -1.61
CA LYS A 155 22.57 -17.81 -0.75
C LYS A 155 21.07 -18.14 -0.83
N ILE A 156 20.24 -17.16 -1.22
CA ILE A 156 18.79 -17.35 -1.33
C ILE A 156 18.42 -17.93 -2.68
N LEU A 157 19.20 -17.63 -3.74
CA LEU A 157 18.94 -18.12 -5.10
C LEU A 157 19.50 -19.53 -5.38
N GLU A 158 20.47 -20.02 -4.59
CA GLU A 158 20.95 -21.41 -4.72
C GLU A 158 20.02 -22.45 -4.05
N ASN A 159 19.00 -22.00 -3.30
CA ASN A 159 18.04 -22.86 -2.61
C ASN A 159 16.61 -22.75 -3.18
N LEU A 160 16.46 -22.25 -4.40
CA LEU A 160 15.25 -22.30 -5.22
C LEU A 160 15.51 -23.17 -6.45
#